data_AF-A0A3S0E2L7-F1
#
_entry.id   AF-A0A3S0E2L7-F1
#
_cell.length_a   1.000
_cell.length_b   1.000
_cell.length_c   1.000
_cell.angle_alpha   90.00
_cell.angle_beta   90.00
_cell.angle_gamma   90.00
#
_symmetry.space_group_name_H-M   'P 1'
#
loop_
_entity.id
_entity.type
_entity.pdbx_description
1 polymer ?
#
loop_
_entity_poly.entity_id
_entity_poly.type
_entity_poly.pdbx_seq_one_letter_code
_entity_poly.pdbx_strand_id
1 'polypeptide(L)'
;MLGSKLIPQRMALRGIGVVLSLMLSNSAFAFSFQDLWFNQNQQAARLLDQQKNSEAAAKFSDNHWKGVAYYRDKKYDQALEVFKQDKTANGWYNQGNTLAQMQKYQEAIDAYTKALELQKNFPDALHNRELVKKLKQQQEQQNKQDQKDQKDQKDQKDQKDQKDQKDQKDQKDQKEKKTALKIQIRKIIRQIRLNKIKISSRLSKIKPSQLQLRELRQRQLQLIT
;
A
#
# COMPACT_ATOMS: atom_id res chain seq x y z
N MET A 1 -10.73 -76.51 7.18
CA MET A 1 -10.00 -76.09 8.39
C MET A 1 -9.10 -74.92 8.01
N LEU A 2 -9.48 -73.68 8.33
CA LEU A 2 -8.64 -72.49 8.09
C LEU A 2 -8.39 -71.82 9.43
N GLY A 3 -7.15 -71.97 9.94
CA GLY A 3 -6.69 -71.33 11.17
C GLY A 3 -6.28 -69.90 10.91
N SER A 4 -7.06 -68.94 11.39
CA SER A 4 -6.70 -67.52 11.40
C SER A 4 -5.74 -67.22 12.55
N LYS A 5 -4.51 -66.82 12.21
CA LYS A 5 -3.53 -66.28 13.17
C LYS A 5 -4.06 -64.94 13.74
N LEU A 6 -4.42 -64.94 15.01
CA LEU A 6 -4.78 -63.74 15.78
C LEU A 6 -3.52 -62.91 16.02
N ILE A 7 -3.45 -61.74 15.40
CA ILE A 7 -2.43 -60.72 15.69
C ILE A 7 -2.69 -60.19 17.11
N PRO A 8 -1.72 -60.18 18.04
CA PRO A 8 -1.97 -59.77 19.41
C PRO A 8 -2.26 -58.27 19.49
N GLN A 9 -3.47 -57.92 19.92
CA GLN A 9 -4.01 -56.54 20.06
C GLN A 9 -3.15 -55.58 20.92
N ARG A 10 -2.17 -56.12 21.66
CA ARG A 10 -1.24 -55.35 22.50
C ARG A 10 -0.28 -54.47 21.69
N MET A 11 -0.04 -54.81 20.41
CA MET A 11 0.79 -54.00 19.50
C MET A 11 0.01 -52.84 18.86
N ALA A 12 -1.30 -53.00 18.63
CA ALA A 12 -2.13 -51.99 17.98
C ALA A 12 -2.38 -50.75 18.88
N LEU A 13 -2.57 -50.95 20.18
CA LEU A 13 -2.77 -49.86 21.15
C LEU A 13 -1.52 -49.00 21.36
N ARG A 14 -0.32 -49.58 21.20
CA ARG A 14 0.95 -48.84 21.34
C ARG A 14 1.24 -47.92 20.15
N GLY A 15 0.76 -48.26 18.95
CA GLY A 15 0.90 -47.40 17.75
C GLY A 15 0.01 -46.16 17.77
N ILE A 16 -1.22 -46.29 18.28
CA ILE A 16 -2.22 -45.21 18.30
C ILE A 16 -1.80 -44.07 19.26
N GLY A 17 -1.19 -44.39 20.41
CA GLY A 17 -0.72 -43.39 21.38
C GLY A 17 0.43 -42.51 20.88
N VAL A 18 1.30 -43.04 20.01
CA VAL A 18 2.42 -42.28 19.43
C VAL A 18 1.92 -41.30 18.35
N VAL A 19 0.90 -41.69 17.57
CA VAL A 19 0.31 -40.84 16.52
C VAL A 19 -0.48 -39.67 17.12
N LEU A 20 -1.21 -39.89 18.22
CA LEU A 20 -1.91 -38.82 18.94
C LEU A 20 -0.96 -37.79 19.59
N SER A 21 0.23 -38.24 20.03
CA SER A 21 1.24 -37.36 20.64
C SER A 21 1.92 -36.43 19.62
N LEU A 22 2.04 -36.85 18.36
CA LEU A 22 2.60 -36.01 17.27
C LEU A 22 1.57 -35.01 16.72
N MET A 23 0.28 -35.25 16.92
CA MET A 23 -0.82 -34.36 16.48
C MET A 23 -1.09 -33.21 17.45
N LEU A 24 -0.57 -33.26 18.68
CA LEU A 24 -0.44 -32.13 19.60
C LEU A 24 0.84 -31.35 19.30
N SER A 25 1.04 -30.98 18.04
CA SER A 25 2.05 -29.99 17.66
C SER A 25 1.59 -28.65 18.22
N ASN A 26 1.89 -28.40 19.50
CA ASN A 26 1.67 -27.11 20.14
C ASN A 26 2.34 -26.06 19.27
N SER A 27 1.56 -25.10 18.76
CA SER A 27 2.09 -23.88 18.16
C SER A 27 3.03 -23.25 19.18
N ALA A 28 4.33 -23.48 19.05
CA ALA A 28 5.32 -22.84 19.89
C ALA A 28 5.24 -21.36 19.56
N PHE A 29 4.67 -20.55 20.47
CA PHE A 29 4.79 -19.10 20.38
C PHE A 29 6.28 -18.78 20.47
N ALA A 30 6.90 -18.56 19.31
CA ALA A 30 8.28 -18.13 19.22
C ALA A 30 8.35 -16.68 19.71
N PHE A 31 8.45 -16.54 21.03
CA PHE A 31 8.54 -15.26 21.67
C PHE A 31 9.93 -14.69 21.45
N SER A 32 10.02 -13.55 20.76
CA SER A 32 11.29 -12.88 20.57
C SER A 32 11.59 -12.01 21.79
N PHE A 33 12.86 -11.87 22.15
CA PHE A 33 13.26 -10.97 23.25
C PHE A 33 12.81 -9.50 23.00
N GLN A 34 12.53 -9.15 21.76
CA GLN A 34 12.01 -7.84 21.36
C GLN A 34 10.53 -7.66 21.73
N ASP A 35 9.76 -8.74 21.85
CA ASP A 35 8.34 -8.71 22.25
C ASP A 35 8.15 -8.36 23.73
N LEU A 36 9.17 -8.55 24.58
CA LEU A 36 9.16 -8.11 25.99
C LEU A 36 9.29 -6.60 26.14
N TRP A 37 10.04 -5.96 25.24
CA TRP A 37 10.48 -4.58 25.43
C TRP A 37 9.71 -3.59 24.55
N PHE A 38 9.10 -4.06 23.46
CA PHE A 38 8.36 -3.21 22.53
C PHE A 38 6.96 -3.73 22.26
N ASN A 39 5.99 -2.82 22.34
CA ASN A 39 4.64 -3.11 21.86
C ASN A 39 4.62 -3.26 20.32
N GLN A 40 3.55 -3.85 19.79
CA GLN A 40 3.44 -4.14 18.36
C GLN A 40 3.58 -2.90 17.47
N ASN A 41 3.03 -1.75 17.89
CA ASN A 41 3.14 -0.49 17.15
C ASN A 41 4.58 0.05 17.10
N GLN A 42 5.34 -0.10 18.19
CA GLN A 42 6.77 0.23 18.25
C GLN A 42 7.60 -0.64 17.31
N GLN A 43 7.31 -1.94 17.27
CA GLN A 43 7.96 -2.85 16.33
C GLN A 43 7.62 -2.51 14.88
N ALA A 44 6.34 -2.26 14.59
CA ALA A 44 5.86 -1.87 13.26
C ALA A 44 6.47 -0.54 12.79
N ALA A 45 6.63 0.44 13.69
CA ALA A 45 7.30 1.70 13.37
C ALA A 45 8.76 1.51 12.96
N ARG A 46 9.49 0.57 13.57
CA ARG A 46 10.85 0.21 13.15
C ARG A 46 10.88 -0.48 11.79
N LEU A 47 9.92 -1.36 11.51
CA LEU A 47 9.80 -2.00 10.20
C LEU A 47 9.54 -0.97 9.09
N LEU A 48 8.75 0.06 9.36
CA LEU A 48 8.58 1.18 8.42
C LEU A 48 9.89 1.92 8.12
N ASP A 49 10.77 2.11 9.12
CA ASP A 49 12.08 2.73 8.91
C ASP A 49 12.99 1.83 8.06
N GLN A 50 12.88 0.51 8.24
CA GLN A 50 13.59 -0.49 7.44
C GLN A 50 12.98 -0.70 6.04
N GLN A 51 11.97 0.11 5.66
CA GLN A 51 11.21 -0.01 4.42
C GLN A 51 10.44 -1.33 4.26
N LYS A 52 10.30 -2.12 5.32
CA LYS A 52 9.53 -3.36 5.39
C LYS A 52 8.04 -3.05 5.61
N ASN A 53 7.43 -2.36 4.64
CA ASN A 53 6.09 -1.80 4.79
C ASN A 53 5.00 -2.86 4.94
N SER A 54 5.10 -3.97 4.19
CA SER A 54 4.19 -5.13 4.32
C SER A 54 4.18 -5.72 5.73
N GLU A 55 5.36 -6.00 6.29
CA GLU A 55 5.49 -6.57 7.64
C GLU A 55 5.00 -5.59 8.70
N ALA A 56 5.31 -4.29 8.53
CA ALA A 56 4.81 -3.25 9.41
C ALA A 56 3.27 -3.20 9.44
N ALA A 57 2.62 -3.32 8.28
CA ALA A 57 1.17 -3.32 8.19
C ALA A 57 0.52 -4.49 8.94
N ALA A 58 1.16 -5.65 8.96
CA ALA A 58 0.68 -6.81 9.72
C ALA A 58 0.82 -6.61 11.23
N LYS A 59 1.84 -5.86 11.68
CA LYS A 59 2.11 -5.60 13.10
C LYS A 59 1.38 -4.38 13.68
N PHE A 60 0.95 -3.42 12.87
CA PHE A 60 0.18 -2.28 13.41
C PHE A 60 -1.19 -2.72 13.92
N SER A 61 -1.45 -2.47 15.20
CA SER A 61 -2.78 -2.60 15.79
C SER A 61 -3.65 -1.39 15.44
N ASP A 62 -3.02 -0.22 15.24
CA ASP A 62 -3.70 1.02 14.86
C ASP A 62 -4.01 1.05 13.35
N ASN A 63 -5.29 1.24 13.00
CA ASN A 63 -5.78 1.26 11.62
C ASN A 63 -5.16 2.40 10.80
N HIS A 64 -4.95 3.58 11.39
CA HIS A 64 -4.33 4.69 10.66
C HIS A 64 -2.92 4.30 10.20
N TRP A 65 -2.11 3.75 11.09
CA TRP A 65 -0.74 3.34 10.75
C TRP A 65 -0.67 2.12 9.83
N LYS A 66 -1.59 1.18 10.02
CA LYS A 66 -1.75 0.03 9.13
C LYS A 66 -2.06 0.46 7.69
N GLY A 67 -3.01 1.37 7.50
CA GLY A 67 -3.33 1.94 6.18
C GLY A 67 -2.14 2.70 5.58
N VAL A 68 -1.44 3.47 6.40
CA VAL A 68 -0.22 4.21 6.01
C VAL A 68 0.90 3.28 5.55
N ALA A 69 1.04 2.10 6.17
CA ALA A 69 1.99 1.07 5.80
C ALA A 69 1.61 0.43 4.45
N TYR A 70 0.36 0.00 4.27
CA TYR A 70 -0.13 -0.51 2.98
C TYR A 70 0.03 0.51 1.85
N TYR A 71 -0.24 1.78 2.12
CA TYR A 71 -0.05 2.86 1.14
C TYR A 71 1.41 3.00 0.73
N ARG A 72 2.38 2.89 1.67
CA ARG A 72 3.81 2.92 1.35
C ARG A 72 4.26 1.70 0.56
N ASP A 73 3.64 0.56 0.82
CA ASP A 73 3.85 -0.69 0.11
C ASP A 73 3.19 -0.73 -1.28
N LYS A 74 2.52 0.37 -1.68
CA LYS A 74 1.74 0.50 -2.93
C LYS A 74 0.55 -0.46 -3.04
N LYS A 75 0.15 -1.09 -1.93
CA LYS A 75 -1.04 -1.94 -1.85
C LYS A 75 -2.26 -1.06 -1.61
N TYR A 76 -2.65 -0.32 -2.64
CA TYR A 76 -3.64 0.76 -2.50
C TYR A 76 -5.05 0.25 -2.16
N ASP A 77 -5.47 -0.92 -2.67
CA ASP A 77 -6.76 -1.50 -2.32
C ASP A 77 -6.86 -1.79 -0.82
N GLN A 78 -5.84 -2.44 -0.25
CA GLN A 78 -5.77 -2.71 1.19
C GLN A 78 -5.70 -1.43 2.02
N ALA A 79 -4.91 -0.45 1.56
CA ALA A 79 -4.84 0.86 2.22
C ALA A 79 -6.21 1.55 2.25
N LEU A 80 -6.94 1.51 1.13
CA LEU A 80 -8.26 2.13 1.02
C LEU A 80 -9.27 1.46 1.96
N GLU A 81 -9.30 0.13 2.03
CA GLU A 81 -10.19 -0.60 2.94
C GLU A 81 -9.93 -0.25 4.41
N VAL A 82 -8.66 -0.12 4.79
CA VAL A 82 -8.31 0.30 6.15
C VAL A 82 -8.71 1.76 6.40
N PHE A 83 -8.42 2.67 5.46
CA PHE A 83 -8.75 4.08 5.61
C PHE A 83 -10.25 4.38 5.58
N LYS A 84 -11.07 3.53 4.95
CA LYS A 84 -12.53 3.63 4.99
C LYS A 84 -13.09 3.55 6.41
N GLN A 85 -12.38 2.91 7.35
CA GLN A 85 -12.79 2.79 8.74
C GLN A 85 -12.57 4.10 9.53
N ASP A 86 -11.66 4.96 9.07
CA ASP A 86 -11.40 6.27 9.67
C ASP A 86 -12.30 7.33 9.02
N LYS A 87 -13.31 7.81 9.78
CA LYS A 87 -14.27 8.83 9.33
C LYS A 87 -13.84 10.26 9.67
N THR A 88 -12.64 10.46 10.23
CA THR A 88 -12.11 11.80 10.52
C THR A 88 -11.66 12.51 9.25
N ALA A 89 -11.42 13.82 9.33
CA ALA A 89 -10.85 14.58 8.21
C ALA A 89 -9.55 13.95 7.67
N ASN A 90 -8.68 13.44 8.55
CA ASN A 90 -7.44 12.75 8.14
C ASN A 90 -7.71 11.42 7.44
N GLY A 91 -8.73 10.66 7.89
CA GLY A 91 -9.17 9.44 7.24
C GLY A 91 -9.62 9.69 5.80
N TRP A 92 -10.50 10.66 5.60
CA TRP A 92 -10.95 11.09 4.27
C TRP A 92 -9.80 11.63 3.40
N TYR A 93 -8.88 12.40 3.97
CA TYR A 93 -7.67 12.83 3.27
C TYR A 93 -6.79 11.66 2.80
N ASN A 94 -6.62 10.64 3.65
CA ASN A 94 -5.85 9.43 3.32
C ASN A 94 -6.56 8.57 2.27
N GLN A 95 -7.89 8.47 2.31
CA GLN A 95 -8.68 7.86 1.24
C GLN A 95 -8.46 8.61 -0.08
N GLY A 96 -8.55 9.95 -0.08
CA GLY A 96 -8.29 10.78 -1.26
C GLY A 96 -6.90 10.58 -1.87
N ASN A 97 -5.87 10.52 -1.02
CA ASN A 97 -4.50 10.23 -1.46
C ASN A 97 -4.40 8.84 -2.12
N THR A 98 -5.06 7.84 -1.52
CA THR A 98 -5.05 6.45 -2.01
C THR A 98 -5.78 6.32 -3.35
N LEU A 99 -6.97 6.90 -3.46
CA LEU A 99 -7.76 6.94 -4.69
C LEU A 99 -7.03 7.68 -5.82
N ALA A 100 -6.30 8.75 -5.50
CA ALA A 100 -5.47 9.45 -6.47
C ALA A 100 -4.32 8.58 -7.02
N GLN A 101 -3.70 7.74 -6.19
CA GLN A 101 -2.68 6.77 -6.67
C GLN A 101 -3.31 5.68 -7.56
N MET A 102 -4.57 5.33 -7.31
CA MET A 102 -5.36 4.41 -8.12
C MET A 102 -5.94 5.06 -9.39
N GLN A 103 -5.62 6.33 -9.66
CA GLN A 103 -6.14 7.12 -10.77
C GLN A 103 -7.67 7.32 -10.77
N LYS A 104 -8.32 7.07 -9.62
CA LYS A 104 -9.75 7.32 -9.41
C LYS A 104 -9.95 8.78 -9.02
N TYR A 105 -9.67 9.69 -9.95
CA TYR A 105 -9.52 11.11 -9.62
C TYR A 105 -10.81 11.77 -9.14
N GLN A 106 -11.98 11.39 -9.66
CA GLN A 106 -13.24 11.94 -9.18
C GLN A 106 -13.50 11.54 -7.72
N GLU A 107 -13.39 10.25 -7.40
CA GLU A 107 -13.57 9.74 -6.04
C GLU A 107 -12.55 10.36 -5.06
N ALA A 108 -11.32 10.59 -5.52
CA ALA A 108 -10.31 11.28 -4.74
C ALA A 108 -10.70 12.74 -4.43
N ILE A 109 -11.25 13.47 -5.41
CA ILE A 109 -11.76 14.84 -5.23
C ILE A 109 -12.90 14.85 -4.20
N ASP A 110 -13.80 13.89 -4.28
CA ASP A 110 -14.94 13.78 -3.36
C ASP A 110 -14.45 13.50 -1.93
N ALA A 111 -13.47 12.61 -1.76
CA ALA A 111 -12.86 12.32 -0.47
C ALA A 111 -12.15 13.55 0.12
N TYR A 112 -11.39 14.32 -0.66
CA TYR A 112 -10.79 15.56 -0.16
C TYR A 112 -11.83 16.62 0.19
N THR A 113 -12.93 16.69 -0.56
CA THR A 113 -14.04 17.60 -0.25
C THR A 113 -14.66 17.25 1.10
N LYS A 114 -14.94 15.97 1.37
CA LYS A 114 -15.38 15.52 2.69
C LYS A 114 -14.37 15.84 3.81
N ALA A 115 -13.07 15.69 3.55
CA ALA A 115 -12.04 16.07 4.51
C ALA A 115 -12.10 17.58 4.85
N LEU A 116 -12.35 18.43 3.85
CA LEU A 116 -12.47 19.88 4.01
C LEU A 116 -13.79 20.32 4.64
N GLU A 117 -14.87 19.55 4.47
CA GLU A 117 -16.14 19.76 5.17
C GLU A 117 -15.98 19.51 6.68
N LEU A 118 -15.29 18.42 7.05
CA LEU A 118 -15.01 18.08 8.44
C LEU A 118 -13.97 19.00 9.08
N GLN A 119 -12.99 19.47 8.30
CA GLN A 119 -11.96 20.40 8.76
C GLN A 119 -11.70 21.46 7.69
N LYS A 120 -12.37 22.61 7.83
CA LYS A 120 -12.24 23.73 6.88
C LYS A 120 -10.79 24.20 6.70
N ASN A 121 -10.01 24.26 7.78
CA ASN A 121 -8.59 24.61 7.74
C ASN A 121 -7.71 23.36 7.54
N PHE A 122 -7.75 22.78 6.33
CA PHE A 122 -6.93 21.64 5.95
C PHE A 122 -6.16 21.90 4.63
N PRO A 123 -5.06 22.67 4.68
CA PRO A 123 -4.35 23.13 3.48
C PRO A 123 -3.83 21.97 2.61
N ASP A 124 -3.39 20.87 3.22
CA ASP A 124 -2.88 19.71 2.48
C ASP A 124 -3.99 19.06 1.64
N ALA A 125 -5.21 18.92 2.19
CA ALA A 125 -6.37 18.38 1.48
C ALA A 125 -6.81 19.31 0.35
N LEU A 126 -6.84 20.63 0.59
CA LEU A 126 -7.15 21.63 -0.44
C LEU A 126 -6.13 21.55 -1.59
N HIS A 127 -4.84 21.58 -1.26
CA HIS A 127 -3.77 21.52 -2.25
C HIS A 127 -3.83 20.23 -3.09
N ASN A 128 -3.97 19.08 -2.45
CA ASN A 128 -4.04 17.80 -3.16
C ASN A 128 -5.31 17.69 -4.01
N ARG A 129 -6.45 18.23 -3.56
CA ARG A 129 -7.68 18.28 -4.36
C ARG A 129 -7.48 19.06 -5.65
N GLU A 130 -6.87 20.23 -5.59
CA GLU A 130 -6.61 21.05 -6.78
C GLU A 130 -5.60 20.37 -7.73
N LEU A 131 -4.59 19.68 -7.20
CA LEU A 131 -3.70 18.85 -8.00
C LEU A 131 -4.45 17.72 -8.73
N VAL A 132 -5.36 17.02 -8.03
CA VAL A 132 -6.12 15.93 -8.62
C VAL A 132 -7.16 16.42 -9.63
N LYS A 133 -7.77 17.60 -9.44
CA LYS A 133 -8.61 18.23 -10.47
C LYS A 133 -7.84 18.45 -11.78
N LYS A 134 -6.60 18.94 -11.69
CA LYS A 134 -5.72 19.08 -12.86
C LYS A 134 -5.44 17.72 -13.52
N LEU A 135 -5.17 16.68 -12.73
CA LEU A 135 -4.97 15.32 -13.25
C LEU A 135 -6.21 14.78 -13.97
N LYS A 136 -7.40 15.01 -13.43
CA LYS A 136 -8.67 14.60 -14.04
C LYS A 136 -8.86 15.28 -15.40
N GLN A 137 -8.68 16.60 -15.46
CA GLN A 137 -8.78 17.36 -16.71
C GLN A 137 -7.76 16.87 -17.76
N GLN A 138 -6.53 16.60 -17.33
CA GLN A 138 -5.48 16.05 -18.19
C GLN A 138 -5.82 14.66 -18.74
N GLN A 139 -6.39 13.79 -17.91
CA GLN A 139 -6.84 12.46 -18.32
C GLN A 139 -7.99 12.55 -19.33
N GLU A 140 -8.96 13.44 -19.12
CA GLU A 140 -10.06 13.67 -20.06
C GLU A 140 -9.56 14.20 -21.41
N GLN A 141 -8.60 15.13 -21.41
CA GLN A 141 -7.96 15.63 -22.63
C GLN A 141 -7.21 14.51 -23.38
N GLN A 142 -6.47 13.67 -22.64
CA GLN A 142 -5.78 12.53 -23.23
C GLN A 142 -6.76 11.54 -23.87
N ASN A 143 -7.85 11.21 -23.18
CA ASN A 143 -8.87 10.29 -23.71
C ASN A 143 -9.53 10.83 -24.98
N LYS A 144 -9.80 12.14 -25.05
CA LYS A 144 -10.33 12.78 -26.27
C LYS A 144 -9.34 12.73 -27.43
N GLN A 145 -8.04 12.92 -27.16
CA GLN A 145 -7.01 12.81 -28.19
C GLN A 145 -6.85 11.36 -28.67
N ASP A 146 -6.82 10.39 -27.75
CA ASP A 146 -6.69 8.97 -28.10
C ASP A 146 -7.89 8.48 -28.96
N GLN A 147 -9.10 9.00 -28.73
CA GLN A 147 -10.27 8.73 -29.57
C GLN A 147 -10.16 9.32 -30.98
N LYS A 148 -9.62 10.55 -31.11
CA LYS A 148 -9.36 11.16 -32.43
C LYS A 148 -8.32 10.37 -33.20
N ASP A 149 -7.21 10.02 -32.57
CA ASP A 149 -6.14 9.26 -33.21
C ASP A 149 -6.61 7.87 -33.69
N GLN A 150 -7.52 7.21 -32.95
CA GLN A 150 -8.12 5.93 -33.38
C GLN A 150 -9.05 6.09 -34.59
N LYS A 151 -9.76 7.22 -34.68
CA LYS A 151 -10.64 7.50 -35.82
C LYS A 151 -9.83 7.82 -37.07
N ASP A 152 -8.80 8.67 -36.92
CA ASP A 152 -7.90 9.04 -38.02
C ASP A 152 -7.13 7.82 -38.56
N GLN A 153 -6.71 6.88 -37.71
CA GLN A 153 -6.09 5.62 -38.14
C GLN A 153 -7.04 4.67 -38.87
N LYS A 154 -8.34 4.73 -38.58
CA LYS A 154 -9.36 3.94 -39.26
C LYS A 154 -9.65 4.52 -40.64
N ASP A 155 -9.78 5.85 -40.73
CA ASP A 155 -10.04 6.57 -41.97
C ASP A 155 -8.81 6.50 -42.92
N GLN A 156 -7.57 6.52 -42.40
CA GLN A 156 -6.34 6.33 -43.20
C GLN A 156 -6.14 4.89 -43.71
N LYS A 157 -6.79 3.88 -43.13
CA LYS A 157 -6.74 2.51 -43.66
C LYS A 157 -7.55 2.35 -44.95
N ASP A 158 -8.52 3.22 -45.17
CA ASP A 158 -9.40 3.23 -46.34
C ASP A 158 -8.83 4.07 -47.50
N GLN A 159 -7.79 4.87 -47.25
CA GLN A 159 -7.03 5.62 -48.28
C GLN A 159 -5.55 5.23 -48.24
N LYS A 160 -5.21 4.11 -48.89
CA LYS A 160 -3.83 3.87 -49.32
C LYS A 160 -3.57 4.75 -50.53
N ASP A 161 -2.88 5.88 -50.34
CA ASP A 161 -1.78 6.32 -51.18
C ASP A 161 -1.25 7.69 -50.68
N GLN A 162 0.08 7.78 -50.56
CA GLN A 162 0.91 8.93 -50.15
C GLN A 162 0.89 9.31 -48.66
N LYS A 163 1.84 8.73 -47.89
CA LYS A 163 2.24 9.23 -46.57
C LYS A 163 3.30 10.33 -46.72
N ASP A 164 2.89 11.58 -46.56
CA ASP A 164 3.77 12.74 -46.57
C ASP A 164 4.60 12.87 -45.27
N GLN A 165 5.77 13.50 -45.36
CA GLN A 165 6.64 13.82 -44.22
C GLN A 165 5.95 14.67 -43.13
N LYS A 166 4.85 15.35 -43.47
CA LYS A 166 4.04 16.15 -42.55
C LYS A 166 3.32 15.30 -41.50
N ASP A 167 2.77 14.15 -41.90
CA ASP A 167 2.11 13.20 -41.00
C ASP A 167 3.09 12.58 -39.99
N GLN A 168 4.34 12.35 -40.40
CA GLN A 168 5.37 11.83 -39.50
C GLN A 168 5.79 12.85 -38.44
N LYS A 169 5.84 14.14 -38.80
CA LYS A 169 6.16 15.23 -37.86
C LYS A 169 5.02 15.44 -36.86
N ASP A 170 3.77 15.44 -37.33
CA ASP A 170 2.59 15.61 -36.47
C ASP A 170 2.43 14.42 -35.49
N GLN A 171 2.70 13.18 -35.93
CA GLN A 171 2.71 12.01 -35.04
C GLN A 171 3.83 12.06 -34.00
N LYS A 172 5.00 12.60 -34.34
CA LYS A 172 6.12 12.77 -33.42
C LYS A 172 5.80 13.83 -32.35
N ASP A 173 5.26 14.97 -32.75
CA ASP A 173 4.89 16.06 -31.85
C ASP A 173 3.77 15.63 -30.88
N GLN A 174 2.81 14.82 -31.33
CA GLN A 174 1.79 14.24 -30.46
C GLN A 174 2.37 13.23 -29.47
N LYS A 175 3.31 12.38 -29.89
CA LYS A 175 4.03 11.45 -28.98
C LYS A 175 4.81 12.20 -27.90
N GLU A 176 5.46 13.30 -28.26
CA GLU A 176 6.20 14.14 -27.32
C GLU A 176 5.26 14.79 -26.29
N LYS A 177 4.13 15.36 -26.74
CA LYS A 177 3.09 15.91 -25.85
C LYS A 177 2.53 14.86 -24.88
N LYS A 178 2.21 13.65 -25.36
CA LYS A 178 1.74 12.54 -24.50
C LYS A 178 2.79 12.12 -23.47
N THR A 179 4.07 12.13 -23.86
CA THR A 179 5.17 11.79 -22.96
C THR A 179 5.36 12.86 -21.88
N ALA A 180 5.34 14.14 -22.25
CA ALA A 180 5.38 15.26 -21.32
C ALA A 180 4.21 15.21 -20.32
N LEU A 181 3.00 14.90 -20.78
CA LEU A 181 1.83 14.74 -19.94
C LEU A 181 2.01 13.61 -18.91
N LYS A 182 2.47 12.43 -19.34
CA LYS A 182 2.76 11.31 -18.44
C LYS A 182 3.80 11.67 -17.38
N ILE A 183 4.83 12.43 -17.74
CA ILE A 183 5.84 12.92 -16.80
C ILE A 183 5.21 13.87 -15.77
N GLN A 184 4.37 14.80 -16.22
CA GLN A 184 3.66 15.73 -15.35
C GLN A 184 2.72 15.00 -14.37
N ILE A 185 1.95 14.03 -14.85
CA ILE A 185 1.09 13.18 -14.03
C ILE A 185 1.91 12.47 -12.95
N ARG A 186 3.03 11.82 -13.35
CA ARG A 186 3.94 11.16 -12.39
C ARG A 186 4.49 12.13 -11.35
N LYS A 187 4.85 13.36 -11.76
CA LYS A 187 5.34 14.41 -10.86
C LYS A 187 4.29 14.80 -9.83
N ILE A 188 3.04 15.00 -10.26
CA ILE A 188 1.93 15.35 -9.36
C ILE A 188 1.59 14.20 -8.41
N ILE A 189 1.51 12.96 -8.91
CA ILE A 189 1.27 11.77 -8.07
C ILE A 189 2.40 11.59 -7.03
N ARG A 190 3.65 11.88 -7.42
CA ARG A 190 4.79 11.92 -6.49
C ARG A 190 4.61 13.02 -5.44
N GLN A 191 4.16 14.21 -5.83
CA GLN A 191 3.90 15.31 -4.90
C GLN A 191 2.84 14.92 -3.84
N ILE A 192 1.72 14.33 -4.27
CA ILE A 192 0.66 13.83 -3.37
C ILE A 192 1.21 12.78 -2.40
N ARG A 193 2.08 11.88 -2.90
CA ARG A 193 2.76 10.87 -2.06
C ARG A 193 3.71 11.50 -1.02
N LEU A 194 4.40 12.57 -1.40
CA LEU A 194 5.42 13.24 -0.59
C LEU A 194 4.86 14.30 0.36
N ASN A 195 3.60 14.72 0.20
CA ASN A 195 2.90 15.66 1.10
C ASN A 195 2.56 15.04 2.49
N LYS A 196 3.42 14.12 2.94
CA LYS A 196 3.31 13.19 4.06
C LYS A 196 4.14 13.64 5.27
N ILE A 197 4.68 14.85 5.26
CA ILE A 197 5.60 15.36 6.30
C ILE A 197 4.95 15.37 7.71
N LYS A 198 3.62 15.35 7.83
CA LYS A 198 2.91 15.21 9.13
C LYS A 198 2.83 13.77 9.66
N ILE A 199 3.06 12.76 8.84
CA ILE A 199 3.06 11.36 9.29
C ILE A 199 4.38 11.06 10.02
N SER A 200 5.54 11.57 9.59
CA SER A 200 6.81 11.31 10.29
C SER A 200 6.85 11.84 11.73
N SER A 201 6.21 12.98 12.02
CA SER A 201 6.21 13.58 13.37
C SER A 201 5.31 12.86 14.38
N ARG A 202 4.27 12.15 13.93
CA ARG A 202 3.48 11.26 14.80
C ARG A 202 4.10 9.87 14.92
N LEU A 203 4.75 9.38 13.86
CA LEU A 203 5.47 8.11 13.89
C LEU A 203 6.62 8.14 14.92
N SER A 204 7.33 9.27 15.06
CA SER A 204 8.38 9.42 16.07
C SER A 204 7.87 9.26 17.50
N LYS A 205 6.62 9.63 17.79
CA LYS A 205 5.98 9.42 19.09
C LYS A 205 5.69 7.94 19.40
N ILE A 206 5.61 7.11 18.35
CA ILE A 206 5.36 5.67 18.46
C ILE A 206 6.67 4.89 18.54
N LYS A 207 7.81 5.46 18.13
CA LYS A 207 9.09 4.77 18.18
C LYS A 207 9.54 4.52 19.63
N PRO A 208 10.30 3.44 19.89
CA PRO A 208 10.93 3.24 21.18
C PRO A 208 11.83 4.42 21.56
N SER A 209 11.91 4.73 22.85
CA SER A 209 12.81 5.78 23.34
C SER A 209 14.28 5.36 23.19
N GLN A 210 15.19 6.35 23.15
CA GLN A 210 16.63 6.08 23.13
C GLN A 210 17.08 5.26 24.34
N LEU A 211 16.45 5.46 25.49
CA LEU A 211 16.71 4.68 26.71
C LEU A 211 16.33 3.21 26.50
N GLN A 212 15.11 2.94 26.00
CA GLN A 212 14.67 1.57 25.72
C GLN A 212 15.58 0.86 24.70
N LEU A 213 16.07 1.60 23.70
CA LEU A 213 17.01 1.05 22.72
C LEU A 213 18.39 0.73 23.31
N ARG A 214 18.86 1.53 24.28
CA ARG A 214 20.11 1.29 24.99
C ARG A 214 20.02 0.07 25.91
N GLU A 215 18.94 -0.04 26.68
CA GLU A 215 18.68 -1.18 27.57
C GLU A 215 18.59 -2.50 26.79
N LEU A 216 17.89 -2.50 25.65
CA LEU A 216 17.82 -3.67 24.78
C LEU A 216 19.22 -4.13 24.35
N ARG A 217 20.08 -3.19 23.92
CA ARG A 217 21.46 -3.52 23.50
C ARG A 217 22.29 -4.08 24.65
N GLN A 218 22.23 -3.47 25.82
CA GLN A 218 22.97 -3.94 26.99
C GLN A 218 22.57 -5.36 27.38
N ARG A 219 21.27 -5.68 27.36
CA ARG A 219 20.79 -7.01 27.68
C ARG A 219 21.08 -8.05 26.60
N GLN A 220 21.04 -7.66 25.32
CA GLN A 220 21.49 -8.54 24.24
C GLN A 220 22.97 -8.90 24.39
N LEU A 221 23.81 -7.96 24.80
CA LEU A 221 25.22 -8.24 25.08
C LEU A 221 25.39 -9.22 26.25
N GLN A 222 24.57 -9.10 27.31
CA GLN A 222 24.60 -10.00 28.46
C GLN A 222 24.10 -11.43 28.17
N LEU A 223 23.28 -11.63 27.14
CA LEU A 223 22.78 -12.95 26.75
C LEU A 223 23.77 -13.73 25.85
N ILE A 224 24.80 -13.06 25.34
CA ILE A 224 25.80 -13.63 24.43
C ILE A 224 27.13 -13.94 25.17
N THR A 225 27.29 -13.42 26.39
CA THR A 225 28.42 -13.68 27.31
C THR A 225 28.05 -14.72 28.35
#